data_AF-A0A6M2A5F6-F1
#
_entry.id   AF-A0A6M2A5F6-F1
#
_cell.length_a   1.000
_cell.length_b   1.000
_cell.length_c   1.000
_cell.angle_alpha   90.00
_cell.angle_beta   90.00
_cell.angle_gamma   90.00
#
_symmetry.space_group_name_H-M   'P 1'
#
loop_
_entity.id
_entity.type
_entity.pdbx_description
1 polymer ?
#
loop_
_entity_poly.entity_id
_entity_poly.type
_entity_poly.pdbx_seq_one_letter_code
_entity_poly.pdbx_strand_id
1 'polypeptide(L)'
;MGKIILFLLLLTTQVHAKPNPYQNTLEEFRIALMDVRKAYSEQKIELEILQEKVAKIKNASQLQDHIDQLEKTQEKILTDLRQLSGQINQMSNGLVVLEKQVERQSERLGEVVKLKSTLNSISQAIGSNAKIHKVSSGDSLEKIARKYNTSIEQLKKINGLTSNTIIIGQELKVPN
;
A
#
# COMPACT_ATOMS: atom_id res chain seq x y z
N MET A 1 42.20 48.35 36.01
CA MET A 1 41.82 49.68 35.48
C MET A 1 41.79 50.76 36.56
N GLY A 2 40.94 50.64 37.60
CA GLY A 2 40.77 51.71 38.60
C GLY A 2 42.02 52.15 39.37
N LYS A 3 42.93 51.24 39.73
CA LYS A 3 44.15 51.57 40.51
C LYS A 3 45.24 52.31 39.72
N ILE A 4 45.33 52.09 38.40
CA ILE A 4 46.31 52.75 37.52
C ILE A 4 45.85 54.17 37.18
N ILE A 5 44.55 54.37 36.98
CA ILE A 5 43.96 55.71 36.77
C ILE A 5 44.13 56.58 38.02
N LEU A 6 43.98 55.98 39.21
CA LEU A 6 44.19 56.68 40.49
C LEU A 6 45.66 57.11 40.68
N PHE A 7 46.62 56.28 40.23
CA PHE A 7 48.05 56.61 40.28
C PHE A 7 48.43 57.75 39.32
N LEU A 8 47.78 57.85 38.16
CA LEU A 8 47.99 58.93 37.19
C LEU A 8 47.37 60.26 37.62
N LEU A 9 46.21 60.23 38.29
CA LEU A 9 45.56 61.42 38.85
C LEU A 9 46.35 62.04 40.01
N LEU A 10 47.11 61.24 40.76
CA LEU A 10 47.98 61.72 41.84
C LEU A 10 49.22 62.49 41.34
N LEU A 11 49.66 62.26 40.10
CA LEU A 11 50.85 62.91 39.53
C LEU A 11 50.57 64.34 39.02
N THR A 12 49.30 64.72 38.81
CA THR A 12 48.94 66.02 38.20
C THR A 12 48.52 67.10 39.20
N THR A 13 48.36 66.75 40.48
CA THR A 13 47.98 67.72 41.53
C THR A 13 49.15 68.04 42.47
N GLN A 14 50.10 68.86 42.02
CA GLN A 14 50.47 70.10 42.71
C GLN A 14 51.45 70.95 41.91
N VAL A 15 51.18 72.25 41.98
CA VAL A 15 51.68 73.37 41.18
C VAL A 15 52.79 74.11 41.97
N HIS A 16 53.82 74.60 41.26
CA HIS A 16 54.97 75.45 41.68
C HIS A 16 56.19 74.82 42.38
N ALA A 17 57.03 74.06 41.66
CA ALA A 17 58.43 73.79 42.04
C ALA A 17 59.30 73.51 40.78
N LYS A 18 60.63 73.72 40.89
CA LYS A 18 61.71 73.51 39.89
C LYS A 18 61.44 72.51 38.75
N PRO A 19 62.03 72.70 37.54
CA PRO A 19 61.88 71.77 36.42
C PRO A 19 62.15 70.33 36.88
N ASN A 20 61.10 69.50 36.83
CA ASN A 20 61.13 68.14 37.33
C ASN A 20 61.90 67.28 36.29
N PRO A 21 63.06 66.71 36.66
CA PRO A 21 63.93 65.98 35.73
C PRO A 21 63.28 64.70 35.16
N TYR A 22 62.12 64.29 35.67
CA TYR A 22 61.39 63.09 35.24
C TYR A 22 60.20 63.37 34.29
N GLN A 23 59.96 64.62 33.88
CA GLN A 23 58.82 64.96 33.00
C GLN A 23 58.87 64.24 31.65
N ASN A 24 60.03 64.19 30.99
CA ASN A 24 60.17 63.52 29.70
C ASN A 24 59.95 62.00 29.81
N THR A 25 60.50 61.36 30.84
CA THR A 25 60.31 59.93 31.11
C THR A 25 58.85 59.57 31.42
N LEU A 26 58.10 60.49 32.04
CA LEU A 26 56.67 60.29 32.33
C LEU A 26 55.82 60.40 31.05
N GLU A 27 56.15 61.33 30.16
CA GLU A 27 55.48 61.44 28.85
C GLU A 27 55.78 60.26 27.93
N GLU A 28 57.02 59.77 27.90
CA GLU A 28 57.40 58.55 27.19
C GLU A 28 56.59 57.34 27.70
N PHE A 29 56.46 57.20 29.02
CA PHE A 29 55.65 56.14 29.62
C PHE A 29 54.16 56.28 29.29
N ARG A 30 53.62 57.51 29.28
CA ARG A 30 52.22 57.77 28.88
C ARG A 30 51.98 57.38 27.43
N ILE A 31 52.88 57.73 26.52
CA ILE A 31 52.81 57.38 25.10
C ILE A 31 52.85 55.86 24.94
N ALA A 32 53.81 55.19 25.57
CA ALA A 32 53.91 53.72 25.54
C ALA A 32 52.63 53.04 26.07
N LEU A 33 52.04 53.55 27.16
CA LEU A 33 50.76 53.04 27.66
C LEU A 33 49.59 53.29 26.71
N MET A 34 49.58 54.43 26.00
CA MET A 34 48.57 54.70 24.97
C MET A 34 48.71 53.74 23.79
N ASP A 35 49.94 53.44 23.35
CA ASP A 35 50.20 52.49 22.27
C ASP A 35 49.79 51.07 22.66
N VAL A 36 50.13 50.63 23.88
CA VAL A 36 49.67 49.34 24.41
C VAL A 36 48.15 49.27 24.50
N ARG A 37 47.50 50.34 24.97
CA ARG A 37 46.03 50.42 25.02
C ARG A 37 45.41 50.33 23.63
N LYS A 38 45.99 51.01 22.65
CA LYS A 38 45.55 50.99 21.25
C LYS A 38 45.69 49.57 20.67
N ALA A 39 46.87 48.97 20.80
CA ALA A 39 47.13 47.61 20.33
C ALA A 39 46.17 46.59 20.98
N TYR A 40 45.90 46.71 22.28
CA TYR A 40 44.92 45.87 22.95
C TYR A 40 43.50 46.07 22.42
N SER A 41 43.10 47.31 22.12
CA SER A 41 41.78 47.59 21.55
C SER A 41 41.61 47.02 20.14
N GLU A 42 42.65 47.07 19.33
CA GLU A 42 42.66 46.50 17.98
C GLU A 42 42.57 44.97 18.03
N GLN A 43 43.37 44.32 18.90
CA GLN A 43 43.30 42.88 19.11
C GLN A 43 41.92 42.41 19.61
N LYS A 44 41.28 43.22 20.47
CA LYS A 44 39.92 42.90 20.96
C LYS A 44 38.90 42.90 19.82
N ILE A 45 38.95 43.89 18.94
CA ILE A 45 38.07 43.97 17.77
C ILE A 45 38.29 42.77 16.84
N GLU A 46 39.56 42.42 16.59
CA GLU A 46 39.90 41.25 15.77
C GLU A 46 39.35 39.94 16.38
N LEU A 47 39.42 39.79 17.69
CA LEU A 47 38.87 38.63 18.39
C LEU A 47 37.34 38.53 18.24
N GLU A 48 36.62 39.65 18.34
CA GLU A 48 35.16 39.68 18.15
C GLU A 48 34.78 39.25 16.72
N ILE A 49 35.51 39.72 15.70
CA ILE A 49 35.32 39.31 14.30
C ILE A 49 35.60 37.81 14.11
N LEU A 50 36.66 37.29 14.74
CA LEU A 50 37.00 35.86 14.66
C LEU A 50 35.93 34.99 15.32
N GLN A 51 35.39 35.41 16.46
CA GLN A 51 34.29 34.70 17.13
C GLN A 51 33.04 34.65 16.25
N GLU A 52 32.69 35.74 15.57
CA GLU A 52 31.57 35.77 14.62
C GLU A 52 31.81 34.80 13.44
N LYS A 53 33.03 34.76 12.90
CA LYS A 53 33.40 33.80 11.84
C LYS A 53 33.28 32.35 12.31
N VAL A 54 33.76 32.03 13.52
CA VAL A 54 33.64 30.68 14.10
C VAL A 54 32.17 30.29 14.28
N ALA A 55 31.30 31.21 14.71
CA ALA A 55 29.87 30.97 14.82
C ALA A 55 29.23 30.62 13.45
N LYS A 56 29.60 31.35 12.39
CA LYS A 56 29.16 31.04 11.02
C LYS A 56 29.64 29.66 10.54
N ILE A 57 30.89 29.30 10.83
CA ILE A 57 31.46 27.98 10.51
C ILE A 57 30.70 26.87 11.24
N LYS A 58 30.37 27.05 12.52
CA LYS A 58 29.60 26.06 13.29
C LYS A 58 28.23 25.81 12.68
N ASN A 59 27.53 26.87 12.25
CA ASN A 59 26.24 26.72 11.56
C ASN A 59 26.40 25.97 10.23
N ALA A 60 27.47 26.23 9.48
CA ALA A 60 27.76 25.50 8.24
C ALA A 60 28.03 24.00 8.50
N SER A 61 28.73 23.65 9.58
CA SER A 61 28.94 22.26 9.98
C SER A 61 27.63 21.54 10.29
N GLN A 62 26.72 22.19 11.02
CA GLN A 62 25.39 21.61 11.30
C GLN A 62 24.56 21.41 10.03
N LEU A 63 24.68 22.34 9.07
CA LEU A 63 24.04 22.19 7.76
C LEU A 63 24.59 20.98 7.00
N GLN A 64 25.90 20.72 7.09
CA GLN A 64 26.51 19.53 6.50
C GLN A 64 25.96 18.24 7.12
N ASP A 65 25.83 18.18 8.45
CA ASP A 65 25.24 17.01 9.13
C ASP A 65 23.80 16.74 8.64
N HIS A 66 23.01 17.79 8.43
CA HIS A 66 21.66 17.66 7.87
C HIS A 66 21.68 17.17 6.42
N ILE A 67 22.63 17.62 5.59
CA ILE A 67 22.79 17.15 4.21
C ILE A 67 23.10 15.64 4.22
N ASP A 68 24.05 15.20 5.04
CA ASP A 68 24.42 13.79 5.15
C ASP A 68 23.22 12.92 5.61
N GLN A 69 22.38 13.44 6.50
CA GLN A 69 21.13 12.77 6.91
C GLN A 69 20.11 12.70 5.78
N LEU A 70 19.97 13.77 4.98
CA LEU A 70 19.09 13.81 3.81
C LEU A 70 19.54 12.81 2.75
N GLU A 71 20.84 12.71 2.47
CA GLU A 71 21.40 11.75 1.51
C GLU A 71 21.12 10.30 1.95
N LYS A 72 21.37 9.97 3.22
CA LYS A 72 21.01 8.64 3.77
C LYS A 72 19.52 8.34 3.66
N THR A 73 18.68 9.36 3.88
CA THR A 73 17.23 9.22 3.74
C THR A 73 16.84 8.97 2.28
N GLN A 74 17.48 9.67 1.33
CA GLN A 74 17.27 9.46 -0.10
C GLN A 74 17.68 8.05 -0.55
N GLU A 75 18.82 7.54 -0.09
CA GLU A 75 19.26 6.18 -0.39
C GLU A 75 18.29 5.13 0.14
N LYS A 76 17.77 5.33 1.36
CA LYS A 76 16.73 4.47 1.93
C LYS A 76 15.47 4.50 1.06
N ILE A 77 14.97 5.68 0.69
CA ILE A 77 13.79 5.83 -0.18
C ILE A 77 14.01 5.10 -1.51
N LEU A 78 15.19 5.26 -2.12
CA LEU A 78 15.50 4.62 -3.40
C LEU A 78 15.50 3.09 -3.28
N THR A 79 15.97 2.56 -2.15
CA THR A 79 15.95 1.12 -1.86
C THR A 79 14.51 0.61 -1.69
N ASP A 80 13.70 1.34 -0.92
CA ASP A 80 12.28 1.01 -0.71
C ASP A 80 11.51 1.02 -2.04
N LEU A 81 11.78 1.98 -2.93
CA LEU A 81 11.17 2.07 -4.27
C LEU A 81 11.55 0.87 -5.17
N ARG A 82 12.81 0.41 -5.12
CA ARG A 82 13.23 -0.78 -5.88
C ARG A 82 12.50 -2.03 -5.40
N GLN A 83 12.34 -2.19 -4.08
CA GLN A 83 11.60 -3.32 -3.51
C GLN A 83 10.13 -3.29 -3.94
N LEU A 84 9.48 -2.12 -3.86
CA LEU A 84 8.09 -1.96 -4.29
C LEU A 84 7.90 -2.30 -5.77
N SER A 85 8.82 -1.83 -6.63
CA SER A 85 8.82 -2.19 -8.06
C SER A 85 8.90 -3.71 -8.27
N GLY A 86 9.75 -4.40 -7.50
CA GLY A 86 9.83 -5.86 -7.50
C GLY A 86 8.49 -6.53 -7.15
N GLN A 87 7.81 -6.04 -6.12
CA GLN A 87 6.50 -6.55 -5.71
C GLN A 87 5.43 -6.32 -6.78
N ILE A 88 5.42 -5.14 -7.43
CA ILE A 88 4.49 -4.83 -8.52
C ILE A 88 4.69 -5.80 -9.70
N ASN A 89 5.95 -6.09 -10.07
CA ASN A 89 6.24 -7.03 -11.15
C ASN A 89 5.77 -8.46 -10.82
N GLN A 90 5.97 -8.90 -9.58
CA GLN A 90 5.47 -10.20 -9.12
C GLN A 90 3.94 -10.27 -9.17
N MET A 91 3.25 -9.22 -8.72
CA MET A 91 1.80 -9.13 -8.74
C MET A 91 1.26 -9.10 -10.18
N SER A 92 1.91 -8.35 -11.08
CA SER A 92 1.55 -8.30 -12.50
C SER A 92 1.65 -9.67 -13.16
N ASN A 93 2.74 -10.40 -12.92
CA ASN A 93 2.89 -11.78 -13.40
C ASN A 93 1.79 -12.70 -12.84
N GLY A 94 1.44 -12.54 -11.56
CA GLY A 94 0.33 -13.26 -10.93
C GLY A 94 -1.01 -12.99 -11.61
N LEU A 95 -1.30 -11.74 -11.96
CA LEU A 95 -2.53 -11.35 -12.67
C LEU A 95 -2.62 -12.01 -14.04
N VAL A 96 -1.53 -12.03 -14.82
CA VAL A 96 -1.50 -12.71 -16.13
C VAL A 96 -1.83 -14.20 -16.01
N VAL A 97 -1.38 -14.86 -14.94
CA VAL A 97 -1.71 -16.27 -14.68
C VAL A 97 -3.20 -16.44 -14.35
N LEU A 98 -3.74 -15.55 -13.51
CA LEU A 98 -5.16 -15.57 -13.15
C LEU A 98 -6.06 -15.32 -14.37
N GLU A 99 -5.70 -14.38 -15.25
CA GLU A 99 -6.43 -14.11 -16.50
C GLU A 99 -6.53 -15.38 -17.37
N LYS A 100 -5.41 -16.09 -17.55
CA LYS A 100 -5.39 -17.37 -18.28
C LYS A 100 -6.26 -18.45 -17.61
N GLN A 101 -6.33 -18.45 -16.28
CA GLN A 101 -7.20 -19.40 -15.57
C GLN A 101 -8.68 -19.08 -15.78
N VAL A 102 -9.05 -17.80 -15.75
CA VAL A 102 -10.42 -17.35 -16.02
C VAL A 102 -10.84 -17.72 -17.44
N GLU A 103 -9.96 -17.53 -18.43
CA GLU A 103 -10.21 -17.91 -19.82
C GLU A 103 -10.52 -19.42 -19.94
N ARG A 104 -9.67 -20.28 -19.37
CA ARG A 104 -9.92 -21.74 -19.34
C ARG A 104 -11.21 -22.12 -18.63
N GLN A 105 -11.58 -21.41 -17.57
CA GLN A 105 -12.85 -21.65 -16.88
C GLN A 105 -14.05 -21.29 -17.77
N SER A 106 -13.95 -20.20 -18.53
CA SER A 106 -14.99 -19.79 -19.48
C SER A 106 -15.22 -20.84 -20.58
N GLU A 107 -14.14 -21.44 -21.11
CA GLU A 107 -14.20 -22.52 -22.08
C GLU A 107 -14.92 -23.75 -21.50
N ARG A 108 -14.53 -24.16 -20.29
CA ARG A 108 -15.15 -25.28 -19.56
C ARG A 108 -16.65 -25.05 -19.31
N LEU A 109 -17.04 -23.83 -18.94
CA LEU A 109 -18.45 -23.49 -18.77
C LEU A 109 -19.23 -23.67 -20.08
N GLY A 110 -18.64 -23.31 -21.22
CA GLY A 110 -19.22 -23.58 -22.54
C GLY A 110 -19.48 -25.06 -22.81
N GLU A 111 -18.56 -25.95 -22.42
CA GLU A 111 -18.75 -27.41 -22.53
C GLU A 111 -19.88 -27.91 -21.63
N VAL A 112 -19.95 -27.45 -20.38
CA VAL A 112 -21.00 -27.83 -19.43
C VAL A 112 -22.39 -27.43 -19.96
N VAL A 113 -22.50 -26.25 -20.58
CA VAL A 113 -23.76 -25.80 -21.19
C VAL A 113 -24.18 -26.74 -22.34
N LYS A 114 -23.23 -27.16 -23.20
CA LYS A 114 -23.52 -28.14 -24.26
C LYS A 114 -23.98 -29.47 -23.67
N LEU A 115 -23.31 -29.98 -22.64
CA LEU A 115 -23.70 -31.22 -21.97
C LEU A 115 -25.12 -31.15 -21.40
N LYS A 116 -25.50 -30.02 -20.78
CA LYS A 116 -26.87 -29.79 -20.29
C LYS A 116 -27.91 -29.86 -21.42
N SER A 117 -27.61 -29.28 -22.58
CA SER A 117 -28.50 -29.35 -23.74
C SER A 117 -28.68 -30.78 -24.25
N THR A 118 -27.59 -31.55 -24.33
CA THR A 118 -27.63 -32.97 -24.71
C THR A 118 -28.44 -33.78 -23.69
N LEU A 119 -28.27 -33.51 -22.40
CA LEU A 119 -29.04 -34.16 -21.33
C LEU A 119 -30.54 -33.88 -21.47
N ASN A 120 -30.92 -32.64 -21.78
CA ASN A 120 -32.32 -32.30 -22.01
C ASN A 120 -32.90 -33.05 -23.21
N SER A 121 -32.15 -33.13 -24.33
CA SER A 121 -32.57 -33.91 -25.50
C SER A 121 -32.70 -35.40 -25.20
N ILE A 122 -31.77 -35.96 -24.42
CA ILE A 122 -31.84 -37.36 -23.95
C ILE A 122 -33.06 -37.55 -23.03
N SER A 123 -33.30 -36.63 -22.09
CA SER A 123 -34.46 -36.67 -21.20
C SER A 123 -35.77 -36.60 -21.97
N GLN A 124 -35.85 -35.76 -23.02
CA GLN A 124 -37.00 -35.71 -23.92
C GLN A 124 -37.15 -37.02 -24.69
N ALA A 125 -36.08 -37.58 -25.26
CA ALA A 125 -36.12 -38.84 -26.00
C ALA A 125 -36.53 -40.04 -25.13
N ILE A 126 -36.14 -40.05 -23.85
CA ILE A 126 -36.53 -41.10 -22.89
C ILE A 126 -37.95 -40.84 -22.35
N GLY A 127 -38.34 -39.59 -22.16
CA GLY A 127 -39.63 -39.19 -21.61
C GLY A 127 -40.79 -39.14 -22.61
N SER A 128 -40.52 -39.14 -23.92
CA SER A 128 -41.53 -38.91 -24.96
C SER A 128 -42.28 -40.15 -25.45
N ASN A 129 -42.01 -41.34 -24.91
CA ASN A 129 -42.63 -42.60 -25.38
C ASN A 129 -43.69 -43.21 -24.45
N ALA A 130 -44.06 -42.53 -23.36
CA ALA A 130 -45.17 -42.94 -22.51
C ALA A 130 -46.31 -41.92 -22.61
N LYS A 131 -47.27 -42.18 -23.50
CA LYS A 131 -48.53 -41.44 -23.51
C LYS A 131 -49.29 -41.80 -22.23
N ILE A 132 -49.90 -40.82 -21.56
CA ILE A 132 -50.69 -41.08 -20.36
C ILE A 132 -52.16 -41.23 -20.75
N HIS A 133 -52.76 -42.34 -20.37
CA HIS A 133 -54.19 -42.59 -20.48
C HIS A 133 -54.84 -42.47 -19.09
N LYS A 134 -55.76 -41.52 -18.93
CA LYS A 134 -56.55 -41.36 -17.71
C LYS A 134 -57.79 -42.27 -17.77
N VAL A 135 -57.82 -43.25 -16.88
CA VAL A 135 -58.89 -44.25 -16.79
C VAL A 135 -60.23 -43.55 -16.55
N SER A 136 -61.19 -43.81 -17.42
CA SER A 136 -62.55 -43.26 -17.38
C SER A 136 -63.56 -44.33 -16.99
N SER A 137 -64.79 -43.91 -16.67
CA SER A 137 -65.86 -44.86 -16.35
C SER A 137 -66.08 -45.84 -17.51
N GLY A 138 -66.06 -47.14 -17.21
CA GLY A 138 -66.25 -48.21 -18.19
C GLY A 138 -64.97 -48.71 -18.87
N ASP A 139 -63.80 -48.17 -18.53
CA ASP A 139 -62.51 -48.69 -18.98
C ASP A 139 -62.13 -50.00 -18.26
N SER A 140 -61.40 -50.85 -18.98
CA SER A 140 -60.74 -52.04 -18.45
C SER A 140 -59.35 -52.17 -19.09
N LEU A 141 -58.42 -52.89 -18.45
CA LEU A 141 -57.09 -53.12 -19.04
C LEU A 141 -57.19 -53.74 -20.45
N GLU A 142 -58.15 -54.63 -20.71
CA GLU A 142 -58.41 -55.16 -22.06
C GLU A 142 -58.74 -54.07 -23.08
N LYS A 143 -59.64 -53.13 -22.72
CA LYS A 143 -60.08 -52.07 -23.64
C LYS A 143 -58.95 -51.09 -23.91
N ILE A 144 -58.20 -50.73 -22.86
CA ILE A 144 -57.05 -49.83 -22.96
C ILE A 144 -55.95 -50.50 -23.78
N ALA A 145 -55.58 -51.75 -23.47
CA ALA A 145 -54.55 -52.48 -24.20
C ALA A 145 -54.87 -52.58 -25.70
N ARG A 146 -56.12 -52.92 -26.06
CA ARG A 146 -56.57 -52.93 -27.46
C ARG A 146 -56.53 -51.55 -28.12
N LYS A 147 -56.96 -50.50 -27.42
CA LYS A 147 -56.95 -49.11 -27.92
C LYS A 147 -55.55 -48.63 -28.27
N TYR A 148 -54.54 -49.06 -27.50
CA TYR A 148 -53.14 -48.68 -27.69
C TYR A 148 -52.29 -49.80 -28.30
N ASN A 149 -52.94 -50.79 -28.94
CA ASN A 149 -52.28 -51.91 -29.63
C ASN A 149 -51.15 -52.57 -28.83
N THR A 150 -51.40 -52.84 -27.54
CA THR A 150 -50.45 -53.48 -26.61
C THR A 150 -51.11 -54.67 -25.91
N SER A 151 -50.35 -55.42 -25.11
CA SER A 151 -50.90 -56.52 -24.29
C SER A 151 -51.20 -56.06 -22.87
N ILE A 152 -52.04 -56.80 -22.16
CA ILE A 152 -52.35 -56.54 -20.75
C ILE A 152 -51.08 -56.68 -19.92
N GLU A 153 -50.26 -57.69 -20.19
CA GLU A 153 -49.00 -57.97 -19.49
C GLU A 153 -48.02 -56.81 -19.64
N GLN A 154 -47.90 -56.26 -20.86
CA GLN A 154 -47.02 -55.14 -21.14
C GLN A 154 -47.54 -53.86 -20.48
N LEU A 155 -48.85 -53.62 -20.53
CA LEU A 155 -49.49 -52.49 -19.87
C LEU A 155 -49.31 -52.55 -18.35
N LYS A 156 -49.45 -53.74 -17.76
CA LYS A 156 -49.20 -53.99 -16.32
C LYS A 156 -47.74 -53.75 -15.97
N LYS A 157 -46.80 -54.24 -16.79
CA LYS A 157 -45.36 -54.10 -16.56
C LYS A 157 -44.90 -52.63 -16.55
N ILE A 158 -45.35 -51.82 -17.51
CA ILE A 158 -44.96 -50.40 -17.61
C ILE A 158 -45.56 -49.56 -16.46
N ASN A 159 -46.68 -50.00 -15.89
CA ASN A 159 -47.37 -49.32 -14.79
C ASN A 159 -47.17 -49.96 -13.40
N GLY A 160 -46.37 -51.02 -13.29
CA GLY A 160 -46.14 -51.73 -12.04
C GLY A 160 -47.40 -52.40 -11.44
N LEU A 161 -48.39 -52.75 -12.26
CA LEU A 161 -49.64 -53.37 -11.81
C LEU A 161 -49.46 -54.87 -11.59
N THR A 162 -49.85 -55.38 -10.42
CA THR A 162 -49.84 -56.82 -10.12
C THR A 162 -51.17 -57.50 -10.49
N SER A 163 -52.27 -56.75 -10.49
CA SER A 163 -53.63 -57.23 -10.79
C SER A 163 -54.23 -56.52 -12.00
N ASN A 164 -55.46 -56.91 -12.38
CA ASN A 164 -56.19 -56.27 -13.48
C ASN A 164 -57.11 -55.13 -13.01
N THR A 165 -57.04 -54.79 -11.72
CA THR A 165 -57.87 -53.75 -11.11
C THR A 165 -57.30 -52.37 -11.44
N ILE A 166 -58.13 -51.50 -12.00
CA ILE A 166 -57.82 -50.10 -12.29
C ILE A 166 -58.93 -49.21 -11.73
N ILE A 167 -58.59 -47.99 -11.33
CA ILE A 167 -59.50 -47.06 -10.67
C ILE A 167 -59.78 -45.88 -11.60
N ILE A 168 -61.02 -45.39 -11.62
CA ILE A 168 -61.39 -44.19 -12.38
C ILE A 168 -60.52 -43.01 -11.91
N GLY A 169 -59.97 -42.28 -12.87
CA GLY A 169 -59.04 -41.18 -12.65
C GLY A 169 -57.57 -41.60 -12.54
N GLN A 170 -57.27 -42.90 -12.46
CA GLN A 170 -55.90 -43.42 -12.49
C GLN A 170 -55.22 -43.08 -13.82
N GLU A 171 -53.97 -42.66 -13.77
CA GLU A 171 -53.15 -42.38 -14.94
C GLU A 171 -52.28 -43.60 -15.26
N LEU A 172 -52.42 -44.14 -16.47
CA LEU A 172 -51.66 -45.28 -16.97
C LEU A 172 -50.74 -44.84 -18.10
N LYS A 173 -49.46 -45.16 -17.99
CA LYS A 173 -48.48 -45.11 -19.07
C LYS A 173 -48.86 -46.14 -20.13
N VAL A 174 -49.19 -45.68 -21.32
CA VAL A 174 -49.47 -46.50 -22.49
C VAL A 174 -48.39 -46.28 -23.56
N PRO A 175 -48.04 -47.32 -24.34
CA PRO A 175 -47.15 -47.15 -25.49
C PRO A 175 -47.72 -46.15 -26.51
N ASN A 176 -46.85 -45.47 -27.24
CA ASN A 176 -47.23 -44.68 -28.42
C ASN A 176 -47.73 -45.57 -29.55
#